data_AF-A0A2D4LPG0-F1
#
_entry.id   AF-A0A2D4LPG0-F1
#
_cell.length_a   1.000
_cell.length_b   1.000
_cell.length_c   1.000
_cell.angle_alpha   90.00
_cell.angle_beta   90.00
_cell.angle_gamma   90.00
#
_symmetry.space_group_name_H-M   'P 1'
#
loop_
_entity.id
_entity.type
_entity.pdbx_description
1 polymer ?
#
loop_
_entity_poly.entity_id
_entity_poly.type
_entity_poly.pdbx_seq_one_letter_code
_entity_poly.pdbx_strand_id
1 'polypeptide(L)'
;MQLVGSSLLLCEPSLKWSPDFAEIHCREQVAPPVTHPTVIQCQPWERVFETRCVCKLPNECSSSLDVCATDPKTQRSMWLTICKLHTLECRGRQYLLVGEENCRVRTLSERSCESCQLWENCDESTNTCICRETGQCSETGTSICVNVSGSPEAQTMTECEAGILRCNGDNVRVISIRPCLTQQISQISQ
;
A
#
# COMPACT_ATOMS: atom_id res chain seq x y z
N MET A 1 0.88 25.17 31.07
CA MET A 1 0.69 26.38 31.90
C MET A 1 1.36 27.56 31.21
N GLN A 2 0.67 28.69 31.05
CA GLN A 2 1.18 29.91 30.42
C GLN A 2 0.99 31.09 31.37
N LEU A 3 2.04 31.91 31.52
CA LEU A 3 1.98 33.17 32.25
C LEU A 3 1.09 34.16 31.48
N VAL A 4 0.06 34.68 32.14
CA VAL A 4 -0.80 35.74 31.64
C VAL A 4 -0.46 37.00 32.42
N GLY A 5 -0.01 38.04 31.71
CA GLY A 5 0.53 39.27 32.30
C GLY A 5 1.99 39.51 31.89
N SER A 6 2.62 40.53 32.48
CA SER A 6 4.02 40.87 32.18
C SER A 6 4.99 39.85 32.78
N SER A 7 5.97 39.42 31.99
CA SER A 7 7.06 38.54 32.45
C SER A 7 8.23 39.30 33.07
N LEU A 8 8.19 40.64 33.05
CA LEU A 8 9.23 41.52 33.54
C LEU A 8 8.62 42.51 34.53
N LEU A 9 9.19 42.55 35.73
CA LEU A 9 8.77 43.41 36.82
C LEU A 9 9.93 44.32 37.24
N LEU A 10 9.63 45.59 37.48
CA LEU A 10 10.59 46.58 37.97
C LEU A 10 10.33 46.83 39.45
N CYS A 11 11.40 46.80 40.25
CA CYS A 11 11.36 47.16 41.67
C CYS A 11 11.56 48.67 41.79
N GLU A 12 10.55 49.36 42.31
CA GLU A 12 10.60 50.80 42.53
C GLU A 12 11.16 51.11 43.93
N PRO A 13 11.81 52.28 44.13
CA PRO A 13 12.36 52.70 45.43
C PRO A 13 11.31 52.76 46.57
N SER A 14 10.03 52.80 46.21
CA SER A 14 8.87 52.78 47.13
C SER A 14 8.56 51.39 47.70
N LEU A 15 9.41 50.38 47.45
CA LEU A 15 9.18 48.96 47.78
C LEU A 15 7.95 48.38 47.09
N LYS A 16 7.56 48.95 45.94
CA LYS A 16 6.48 48.46 45.09
C LYS A 16 7.04 47.89 43.80
N TRP A 17 6.30 46.92 43.25
CA TRP A 17 6.62 46.32 41.97
C TRP A 17 5.68 46.88 40.91
N SER A 18 6.23 47.17 39.74
CA SER A 18 5.49 47.67 38.59
C SER A 18 5.75 46.77 37.38
N PRO A 19 4.71 46.22 36.74
CA PRO A 19 3.28 46.25 37.11
C PRO A 19 2.93 45.46 38.39
N ASP A 20 1.69 45.63 38.89
CA ASP A 20 1.19 44.96 40.10
C ASP A 20 1.09 43.43 39.89
N PHE A 21 1.52 42.67 40.90
CA PHE A 21 1.41 41.21 40.92
C PHE A 21 -0.03 40.71 40.81
N ALA A 22 -1.02 41.50 41.27
CA ALA A 22 -2.43 41.14 41.20
C ALA A 22 -2.91 40.88 39.76
N GLU A 23 -2.22 41.43 38.76
CA GLU A 23 -2.55 41.26 37.34
C GLU A 23 -1.87 40.04 36.70
N ILE A 24 -0.93 39.38 37.41
CA ILE A 24 -0.11 38.30 36.88
C ILE A 24 -0.59 36.96 37.43
N HIS A 25 -1.00 36.06 36.54
CA HIS A 25 -1.46 34.73 36.93
C HIS A 25 -1.05 33.66 35.90
N CYS A 26 -0.81 32.45 36.38
CA CYS A 26 -0.57 31.31 35.51
C CYS A 26 -1.91 30.69 35.11
N ARG A 27 -2.22 30.73 33.82
CA ARG A 27 -3.37 30.02 33.28
C ARG A 27 -2.94 28.65 32.79
N GLU A 28 -3.71 27.63 33.14
CA GLU A 28 -3.55 26.32 32.51
C GLU A 28 -3.93 26.43 31.04
N GLN A 29 -2.98 26.17 30.14
CA GLN A 29 -3.29 26.06 28.72
C GLN A 29 -4.05 24.75 28.54
N VAL A 30 -5.36 24.84 28.39
CA VAL A 30 -6.11 23.77 27.73
C VAL A 30 -5.64 23.80 26.29
N ALA A 31 -4.74 22.88 25.94
CA ALA A 31 -4.39 22.67 24.54
C ALA A 31 -5.71 22.46 23.77
N PRO A 32 -5.95 23.15 22.64
CA PRO A 32 -7.07 22.79 21.79
C PRO A 32 -6.96 21.28 21.53
N PRO A 33 -8.09 20.53 21.57
CA PRO A 33 -8.05 19.10 21.34
C PRO A 33 -7.27 18.88 20.05
N VAL A 34 -6.18 18.13 20.14
CA VAL A 34 -5.45 17.69 18.97
C VAL A 34 -6.40 16.74 18.24
N THR A 35 -7.26 17.28 17.39
CA THR A 35 -7.86 16.54 16.30
C THR A 35 -6.70 16.09 15.45
N HIS A 36 -6.19 14.90 15.76
CA HIS A 36 -5.36 14.17 14.82
C HIS A 36 -6.15 14.20 13.51
N PRO A 37 -5.59 14.72 12.39
CA PRO A 37 -6.25 14.57 11.12
C PRO A 37 -6.49 13.07 10.98
N THR A 38 -7.75 12.66 10.88
CA THR A 38 -8.08 11.28 10.52
C THR A 38 -7.34 11.01 9.23
N VAL A 39 -6.22 10.29 9.31
CA VAL A 39 -5.45 9.91 8.13
C VAL A 39 -6.37 8.98 7.36
N ILE A 40 -6.98 9.50 6.30
CA ILE A 40 -7.86 8.73 5.45
C ILE A 40 -6.99 7.67 4.79
N GLN A 41 -7.11 6.43 5.25
CA GLN A 41 -6.43 5.29 4.65
C GLN A 41 -7.26 4.80 3.46
N CYS A 42 -6.73 5.03 2.26
CA CYS A 42 -7.30 4.51 1.03
C CYS A 42 -6.66 3.18 0.64
N GLN A 43 -7.32 2.43 -0.24
CA GLN A 43 -6.74 1.22 -0.79
C GLN A 43 -5.50 1.54 -1.66
N PRO A 44 -4.59 0.59 -1.90
CA PRO A 44 -3.38 0.82 -2.71
C PRO A 44 -3.68 1.38 -4.13
N TRP A 45 -4.82 1.01 -4.71
CA TRP A 45 -5.30 1.48 -6.02
C TRP A 45 -6.14 2.76 -5.96
N GLU A 46 -6.21 3.41 -4.81
CA GLU A 46 -6.92 4.66 -4.56
C GLU A 46 -5.95 5.73 -4.06
N ARG A 47 -6.38 6.98 -4.14
CA ARG A 47 -5.68 8.14 -3.58
C ARG A 47 -6.67 9.01 -2.83
N VAL A 48 -6.18 9.73 -1.82
CA VAL A 48 -6.97 10.76 -1.14
C VAL A 48 -7.13 11.94 -2.10
N PHE A 49 -8.38 12.34 -2.33
CA PHE A 49 -8.71 13.59 -3.00
C PHE A 49 -9.71 14.34 -2.13
N GLU A 50 -9.31 15.52 -1.66
CA GLU A 50 -10.00 16.30 -0.64
C GLU A 50 -10.18 15.50 0.65
N THR A 51 -11.35 14.89 0.87
CA THR A 51 -11.71 14.16 2.09
C THR A 51 -12.24 12.75 1.80
N ARG A 52 -11.95 12.18 0.63
CA ARG A 52 -12.38 10.84 0.25
C ARG A 52 -11.36 10.10 -0.60
N CYS A 53 -11.50 8.78 -0.66
CA CYS A 53 -10.73 7.93 -1.55
C CYS A 53 -11.33 7.97 -2.96
N VAL A 54 -10.47 8.19 -3.96
CA VAL A 54 -10.83 8.12 -5.38
C VAL A 54 -9.89 7.16 -6.09
N CYS A 55 -10.41 6.46 -7.09
CA CYS A 55 -9.63 5.51 -7.88
C CYS A 55 -8.45 6.20 -8.57
N LYS A 56 -7.26 5.59 -8.48
CA LYS A 56 -6.10 5.99 -9.28
C LYS A 56 -6.33 5.66 -10.76
N LEU A 57 -5.56 6.32 -11.63
CA LEU A 57 -5.41 5.98 -13.02
C LEU A 57 -4.42 4.82 -13.20
N PRO A 58 -4.55 3.97 -14.24
CA PRO A 58 -3.65 2.84 -14.46
C PRO A 58 -2.16 3.19 -14.64
N ASN A 59 -1.85 4.44 -14.99
CA ASN A 59 -0.48 4.97 -15.11
C ASN A 59 0.10 5.47 -13.78
N GLU A 60 -0.70 5.59 -12.72
CA GLU A 60 -0.26 5.91 -11.36
C GLU A 60 0.15 4.66 -10.56
N CYS A 61 0.10 3.48 -11.19
CA CYS A 61 0.55 2.22 -10.59
C CYS A 61 2.08 2.13 -10.58
N SER A 62 2.62 1.79 -9.41
CA SER A 62 4.03 1.41 -9.21
C SER A 62 4.30 -0.04 -9.68
N SER A 63 5.48 -0.58 -9.33
CA SER A 63 5.81 -2.01 -9.51
C SER A 63 4.71 -2.89 -8.92
N SER A 64 4.27 -3.89 -9.67
CA SER A 64 3.16 -4.78 -9.35
C SER A 64 3.24 -6.03 -10.23
N LEU A 65 2.75 -7.16 -9.73
CA LEU A 65 2.87 -8.45 -10.40
C LEU A 65 2.05 -8.50 -11.70
N ASP A 66 2.66 -9.00 -12.78
CA ASP A 66 1.99 -9.20 -14.06
C ASP A 66 1.06 -10.43 -14.02
N VAL A 67 -0.12 -10.29 -14.62
CA VAL A 67 -1.12 -11.36 -14.78
C VAL A 67 -1.78 -11.26 -16.16
N CYS A 68 -2.26 -12.40 -16.67
CA CYS A 68 -3.04 -12.42 -17.90
C CYS A 68 -4.52 -12.21 -17.59
N ALA A 69 -5.15 -11.28 -18.31
CA ALA A 69 -6.56 -10.98 -18.13
C ALA A 69 -7.27 -10.71 -19.46
N THR A 70 -8.55 -11.06 -19.54
CA THR A 70 -9.39 -10.89 -20.72
C THR A 70 -10.44 -9.81 -20.46
N ASP A 71 -10.56 -8.89 -21.40
CA ASP A 71 -11.68 -7.95 -21.43
C ASP A 71 -12.95 -8.68 -21.89
N PRO A 72 -14.00 -8.78 -21.06
CA PRO A 72 -15.21 -9.50 -21.43
C PRO A 72 -15.96 -8.86 -22.61
N LYS A 73 -15.75 -7.57 -22.88
CA LYS A 73 -16.42 -6.85 -23.99
C LYS A 73 -15.76 -7.14 -25.33
N THR A 74 -14.43 -7.16 -25.36
CA THR A 74 -13.66 -7.35 -26.61
C THR A 74 -13.14 -8.76 -26.79
N GLN A 75 -13.27 -9.62 -25.76
CA GLN A 75 -12.73 -10.98 -25.70
C GLN A 75 -11.21 -11.03 -25.96
N ARG A 76 -10.52 -9.91 -25.75
CA ARG A 76 -9.08 -9.80 -25.95
C ARG A 76 -8.36 -10.06 -24.64
N SER A 77 -7.49 -11.08 -24.65
CA SER A 77 -6.54 -11.35 -23.58
C SER A 77 -5.33 -10.44 -23.71
N MET A 78 -4.92 -9.85 -22.60
CA MET A 78 -3.73 -9.01 -22.51
C MET A 78 -3.13 -9.10 -21.12
N TRP A 79 -1.83 -8.87 -21.07
CA TRP A 79 -1.13 -8.77 -19.81
C TRP A 79 -1.39 -7.43 -19.13
N LEU A 80 -1.75 -7.47 -17.86
CA LEU A 80 -1.96 -6.33 -16.98
C LEU A 80 -1.23 -6.59 -15.66
N THR A 81 -0.93 -5.54 -14.90
CA THR A 81 -0.46 -5.71 -13.51
C THR A 81 -1.66 -5.77 -12.57
N ILE A 82 -1.47 -6.37 -11.39
CA ILE A 82 -2.50 -6.44 -10.35
C ILE A 82 -2.99 -5.03 -9.96
N CYS A 83 -2.09 -4.06 -9.80
CA CYS A 83 -2.49 -2.67 -9.57
C CYS A 83 -3.34 -2.11 -10.72
N LYS A 84 -2.98 -2.37 -11.98
CA LYS A 84 -3.77 -1.92 -13.14
C LYS A 84 -5.16 -2.56 -13.15
N LEU A 85 -5.28 -3.83 -12.79
CA LEU A 85 -6.57 -4.48 -12.65
C LEU A 85 -7.43 -3.83 -11.56
N HIS A 86 -6.87 -3.59 -10.37
CA HIS A 86 -7.61 -2.91 -9.29
C HIS A 86 -8.07 -1.51 -9.68
N THR A 87 -7.21 -0.71 -10.32
CA THR A 87 -7.59 0.64 -10.77
C THR A 87 -8.67 0.61 -11.85
N LEU A 88 -8.64 -0.38 -12.74
CA LEU A 88 -9.70 -0.60 -13.74
C LEU A 88 -11.01 -1.03 -13.07
N GLU A 89 -10.98 -1.99 -12.14
CA GLU A 89 -12.16 -2.44 -11.39
C GLU A 89 -12.80 -1.32 -10.59
N CYS A 90 -12.00 -0.53 -9.88
CA CYS A 90 -12.46 0.63 -9.10
C CYS A 90 -13.22 1.63 -9.99
N ARG A 91 -12.81 1.78 -11.25
CA ARG A 91 -13.45 2.66 -12.24
C ARG A 91 -14.61 1.99 -13.00
N GLY A 92 -15.06 0.81 -12.55
CA GLY A 92 -16.18 0.07 -13.15
C GLY A 92 -15.82 -0.71 -14.42
N ARG A 93 -14.53 -0.97 -14.67
CA ARG A 93 -14.07 -1.81 -15.79
C ARG A 93 -13.60 -3.16 -15.25
N GLN A 94 -14.40 -4.18 -15.49
CA GLN A 94 -14.08 -5.54 -15.06
C GLN A 94 -13.29 -6.30 -16.13
N TYR A 95 -12.34 -7.09 -15.67
CA TYR A 95 -11.54 -8.01 -16.48
C TYR A 95 -11.58 -9.38 -15.81
N LEU A 96 -11.44 -10.44 -16.60
CA LEU A 96 -11.41 -11.80 -16.10
C LEU A 96 -9.97 -12.30 -16.09
N LEU A 97 -9.48 -12.77 -14.94
CA LEU A 97 -8.19 -13.46 -14.88
C LEU A 97 -8.28 -14.76 -15.68
N VAL A 98 -7.29 -14.98 -16.54
CA VAL A 98 -7.17 -16.20 -17.35
C VAL A 98 -5.75 -16.76 -17.21
N GLY A 99 -5.55 -18.00 -17.64
CA GLY A 99 -4.22 -18.60 -17.61
C GLY A 99 -3.25 -17.86 -18.53
N GLU A 100 -1.98 -17.83 -18.16
CA GLU A 100 -0.92 -17.09 -18.88
C GLU A 100 -0.75 -17.55 -20.32
N GLU A 101 -1.10 -18.80 -20.63
CA GLU A 101 -1.11 -19.38 -21.97
C GLU A 101 -2.06 -18.64 -22.95
N ASN A 102 -3.04 -17.89 -22.42
CA ASN A 102 -3.98 -17.12 -23.23
C ASN A 102 -3.43 -15.75 -23.63
N CYS A 103 -2.32 -15.33 -23.03
CA CYS A 103 -1.63 -14.10 -23.40
C CYS A 103 -0.40 -14.40 -24.26
N ARG A 104 -0.06 -13.47 -25.17
CA ARG A 104 1.15 -13.59 -25.98
C ARG A 104 2.39 -13.57 -25.08
N VAL A 105 3.34 -14.46 -25.33
CA VAL A 105 4.62 -14.51 -24.60
C VAL A 105 5.27 -13.12 -24.59
N ARG A 106 5.69 -12.67 -23.40
CA ARG A 106 6.43 -11.42 -23.23
C ARG A 106 7.93 -11.71 -23.30
N THR A 107 8.65 -10.92 -24.09
CA THR A 107 10.09 -10.81 -23.95
C THR A 107 10.35 -9.88 -22.77
N LEU A 108 10.86 -10.42 -21.66
CA LEU A 108 11.37 -9.59 -20.58
C LEU A 108 12.67 -8.95 -21.07
N SER A 109 12.66 -7.63 -21.24
CA SER A 109 13.90 -6.88 -21.52
C SER A 109 14.83 -6.99 -20.31
N GLU A 110 16.13 -7.03 -20.58
CA GLU A 110 17.16 -6.97 -19.55
C GLU A 110 16.97 -5.66 -18.75
N ARG A 111 16.82 -5.77 -17.43
CA ARG A 111 16.49 -4.63 -16.55
C ARG A 111 17.73 -4.25 -15.75
N SER A 112 18.00 -2.95 -15.69
CA SER A 112 18.98 -2.39 -14.76
C SER A 112 18.41 -2.34 -13.34
N CYS A 113 19.28 -2.11 -12.37
CA CYS A 113 18.91 -2.01 -10.97
C CYS A 113 17.83 -0.96 -10.64
N GLU A 114 17.69 0.08 -11.47
CA GLU A 114 16.65 1.12 -11.30
C GLU A 114 15.23 0.60 -11.54
N SER A 115 15.09 -0.57 -12.18
CA SER A 115 13.81 -1.16 -12.59
C SER A 115 13.51 -2.51 -11.93
N CYS A 116 14.27 -2.87 -10.87
CA CYS A 116 13.99 -4.09 -10.12
C CYS A 116 12.62 -4.03 -9.47
N GLN A 117 11.93 -5.18 -9.47
CA GLN A 117 10.62 -5.31 -8.88
C GLN A 117 10.71 -5.50 -7.36
N LEU A 118 9.56 -5.41 -6.69
CA LEU A 118 9.44 -5.56 -5.24
C LEU A 118 10.02 -6.88 -4.70
N TRP A 119 10.03 -7.94 -5.52
CA TRP A 119 10.56 -9.27 -5.22
C TRP A 119 12.01 -9.50 -5.70
N GLU A 120 12.69 -8.46 -6.15
CA GLU A 120 14.06 -8.51 -6.70
C GLU A 120 15.02 -7.64 -5.87
N ASN A 121 16.29 -8.02 -5.85
CA ASN A 121 17.40 -7.21 -5.34
C ASN A 121 18.30 -6.81 -6.52
N CYS A 122 18.94 -5.66 -6.41
CA CYS A 122 20.01 -5.28 -7.34
C CYS A 122 21.29 -6.03 -6.96
N ASP A 123 21.88 -6.74 -7.91
CA ASP A 123 23.28 -7.14 -7.86
C ASP A 123 24.14 -5.98 -8.40
N GLU A 124 24.73 -5.21 -7.50
CA GLU A 124 25.57 -4.05 -7.84
C GLU A 124 26.79 -4.42 -8.70
N SER A 125 27.24 -5.69 -8.65
CA SER A 125 28.41 -6.13 -9.40
C SER A 125 28.13 -6.31 -10.89
N THR A 126 26.92 -6.78 -11.23
CA THR A 126 26.48 -7.01 -12.61
C THR A 126 25.51 -5.95 -13.10
N ASN A 127 25.01 -5.08 -12.21
CA ASN A 127 23.94 -4.12 -12.45
C ASN A 127 22.65 -4.79 -12.96
N THR A 128 22.36 -5.99 -12.45
CA THR A 128 21.17 -6.79 -12.83
C THR A 128 20.28 -7.07 -11.64
N CYS A 129 19.00 -7.36 -11.90
CA CYS A 129 18.05 -7.73 -10.87
C CYS A 129 18.09 -9.24 -10.63
N ILE A 130 18.29 -9.64 -9.37
CA ILE A 130 18.25 -11.02 -8.90
C ILE A 130 17.02 -11.26 -8.01
N CYS A 131 16.49 -12.48 -8.00
CA CYS A 131 15.36 -12.82 -7.15
C CYS A 131 15.73 -12.72 -5.67
N ARG A 132 14.81 -12.20 -4.84
CA ARG A 132 14.95 -12.21 -3.38
C ARG A 132 14.74 -13.60 -2.80
N GLU A 133 15.22 -13.80 -1.58
CA GLU A 133 14.94 -15.01 -0.81
C GLU A 133 13.56 -14.91 -0.12
N THR A 134 12.94 -16.07 0.12
CA THR A 134 11.65 -16.17 0.83
C THR A 134 11.73 -15.46 2.19
N GLY A 135 10.77 -14.57 2.45
CA GLY A 135 10.70 -13.77 3.68
C GLY A 135 11.36 -12.39 3.60
N GLN A 136 12.03 -12.04 2.50
CA GLN A 136 12.70 -10.75 2.31
C GLN A 136 11.81 -9.67 1.63
N CYS A 137 10.56 -9.53 2.04
CA CYS A 137 9.64 -8.52 1.50
C CYS A 137 9.52 -7.30 2.42
N SER A 138 10.27 -6.22 2.12
CA SER A 138 10.17 -4.95 2.86
C SER A 138 8.88 -4.19 2.50
N GLU A 139 8.57 -4.14 1.21
CA GLU A 139 7.29 -3.67 0.68
C GLU A 139 6.53 -4.89 0.16
N THR A 140 5.36 -5.14 0.73
CA THR A 140 4.61 -6.37 0.45
C THR A 140 3.73 -6.26 -0.79
N GLY A 141 3.28 -5.06 -1.14
CA GLY A 141 2.28 -4.84 -2.19
C GLY A 141 0.88 -5.31 -1.75
N THR A 142 0.01 -5.63 -2.71
CA THR A 142 -1.36 -6.04 -2.42
C THR A 142 -1.43 -7.51 -1.99
N SER A 143 -2.36 -7.87 -1.10
CA SER A 143 -2.65 -9.26 -0.78
C SER A 143 -3.56 -9.89 -1.83
N ILE A 144 -3.14 -11.02 -2.40
CA ILE A 144 -3.79 -11.71 -3.51
C ILE A 144 -3.99 -13.18 -3.19
N CYS A 145 -4.87 -13.84 -3.95
CA CYS A 145 -5.11 -15.27 -3.84
C CYS A 145 -4.41 -15.99 -4.98
N VAL A 146 -3.57 -16.96 -4.64
CA VAL A 146 -2.78 -17.71 -5.61
C VAL A 146 -2.93 -19.21 -5.40
N ASN A 147 -2.71 -19.96 -6.48
CA ASN A 147 -2.48 -21.39 -6.44
C ASN A 147 -1.00 -21.65 -6.76
N VAL A 148 -0.31 -22.29 -5.83
CA VAL A 148 1.11 -22.67 -5.98
C VAL A 148 1.19 -24.16 -6.24
N SER A 149 1.99 -24.55 -7.23
CA SER A 149 2.21 -25.96 -7.54
C SER A 149 2.71 -26.73 -6.32
N GLY A 150 1.97 -27.76 -5.91
CA GLY A 150 2.28 -28.54 -4.70
C GLY A 150 1.40 -28.20 -3.49
N SER A 151 0.62 -27.11 -3.52
CA SER A 151 -0.45 -26.85 -2.56
C SER A 151 -1.81 -27.28 -3.14
N PRO A 152 -2.61 -28.09 -2.42
CA PRO A 152 -3.95 -28.46 -2.88
C PRO A 152 -4.94 -27.29 -2.79
N GLU A 153 -4.70 -26.33 -1.89
CA GLU A 153 -5.59 -25.21 -1.64
C GLU A 153 -4.96 -23.89 -2.10
N ALA A 154 -5.82 -22.95 -2.49
CA ALA A 154 -5.40 -21.60 -2.80
C ALA A 154 -5.03 -20.86 -1.50
N GLN A 155 -3.96 -20.08 -1.57
CA GLN A 155 -3.40 -19.39 -0.41
C GLN A 155 -3.35 -17.89 -0.63
N THR A 156 -3.64 -17.14 0.42
CA THR A 156 -3.45 -15.69 0.43
C THR A 156 -1.98 -15.41 0.68
N MET A 157 -1.38 -14.62 -0.21
CA MET A 157 -0.03 -14.07 -0.02
C MET A 157 0.05 -12.69 -0.67
N THR A 158 1.13 -11.98 -0.41
CA THR A 158 1.36 -10.64 -0.95
C THR A 158 1.98 -10.69 -2.35
N GLU A 159 1.87 -9.60 -3.11
CA GLU A 159 2.46 -9.50 -4.45
C GLU A 159 3.96 -9.78 -4.44
N CYS A 160 4.68 -9.32 -3.41
CA CYS A 160 6.10 -9.59 -3.26
C CYS A 160 6.36 -11.09 -3.05
N GLU A 161 5.64 -11.75 -2.15
CA GLU A 161 5.83 -13.19 -1.88
C GLU A 161 5.53 -14.05 -3.12
N ALA A 162 4.43 -13.76 -3.82
CA ALA A 162 4.10 -14.43 -5.07
C ALA A 162 5.14 -14.17 -6.17
N GLY A 163 5.69 -12.96 -6.21
CA GLY A 163 6.75 -12.56 -7.12
C GLY A 163 8.06 -13.30 -6.88
N ILE A 164 8.45 -13.48 -5.60
CA ILE A 164 9.66 -14.23 -5.22
C ILE A 164 9.57 -15.67 -5.73
N LEU A 165 8.45 -16.34 -5.47
CA LEU A 165 8.22 -17.71 -5.92
C LEU A 165 8.32 -17.83 -7.44
N ARG A 166 7.63 -16.94 -8.19
CA ARG A 166 7.71 -16.92 -9.66
C ARG A 166 9.13 -16.66 -10.17
N CYS A 167 9.84 -15.72 -9.54
CA CYS A 167 11.19 -15.36 -9.94
C CYS A 167 12.14 -16.55 -9.77
N ASN A 168 11.98 -17.32 -8.68
CA ASN A 168 12.75 -18.54 -8.40
C ASN A 168 12.31 -19.75 -9.26
N GLY A 169 11.32 -19.60 -10.14
CA GLY A 169 10.87 -20.63 -11.08
C GLY A 169 9.68 -21.47 -10.60
N ASP A 170 9.07 -21.14 -9.45
CA ASP A 170 7.87 -21.81 -9.01
C ASP A 170 6.67 -21.42 -9.88
N ASN A 171 5.85 -22.41 -10.21
CA ASN A 171 4.61 -22.17 -10.95
C ASN A 171 3.51 -21.70 -9.99
N VAL A 172 3.36 -20.38 -9.92
CA VAL A 172 2.33 -19.65 -9.17
C VAL A 172 1.29 -19.08 -10.13
N ARG A 173 0.03 -19.45 -9.93
CA ARG A 173 -1.11 -18.92 -10.69
C ARG A 173 -1.95 -18.01 -9.81
N VAL A 174 -2.07 -16.74 -10.19
CA VAL A 174 -2.99 -15.81 -9.52
C VAL A 174 -4.43 -16.16 -9.90
N ILE A 175 -5.28 -16.42 -8.90
CA ILE A 175 -6.69 -16.74 -9.11
C ILE A 175 -7.63 -15.60 -8.71
N SER A 176 -7.18 -14.71 -7.83
CA SER A 176 -7.89 -13.48 -7.49
C SER A 176 -6.89 -12.38 -7.15
N ILE A 177 -7.19 -11.15 -7.58
CA ILE A 177 -6.45 -9.95 -7.16
C ILE A 177 -6.79 -9.53 -5.71
N ARG A 178 -7.75 -10.19 -5.06
CA ARG A 178 -8.08 -10.04 -3.64
C ARG A 178 -7.58 -11.25 -2.85
N PRO A 179 -7.44 -11.16 -1.52
CA PRO A 179 -7.18 -12.32 -0.66
C PRO A 179 -8.16 -13.48 -0.92
N CYS A 180 -7.73 -14.70 -0.68
CA CYS A 180 -8.63 -15.85 -0.73
C CYS A 180 -9.75 -15.68 0.28
N LEU A 181 -10.96 -16.10 -0.08
CA LEU A 181 -12.05 -16.20 0.88
C LEU A 181 -11.69 -17.33 1.84
N THR A 182 -11.35 -17.00 3.09
CA THR A 182 -11.35 -17.98 4.17
C THR A 182 -12.77 -18.51 4.29
N GLN A 183 -12.99 -19.77 3.98
CA GLN A 183 -14.24 -20.44 4.30
C GLN A 183 -14.35 -20.49 5.83
N GLN A 184 -14.89 -19.44 6.46
CA GLN A 184 -15.49 -19.56 7.78
C GLN A 184 -16.76 -20.38 7.63
N ILE A 185 -16.62 -21.70 7.54
CA ILE A 185 -17.69 -22.62 7.93
C ILE A 185 -17.69 -22.62 9.47
N SER A 186 -18.17 -21.53 10.04
CA SER A 186 -18.60 -21.52 11.43
C SER A 186 -19.95 -22.23 11.46
N GLN A 187 -19.91 -23.40 12.07
CA GLN A 187 -20.99 -24.37 12.22
C GLN A 187 -22.34 -23.73 12.56
N ILE A 188 -23.34 -23.92 11.68
CA ILE A 188 -24.74 -23.95 12.10
C ILE A 188 -24.99 -25.38 12.57
N SER A 189 -24.89 -25.58 13.88
CA SER A 189 -25.20 -26.79 14.64
C SER A 189 -25.37 -26.29 16.08
N GLN A 190 -26.53 -26.28 16.73
CA GLN A 190 -27.83 -26.94 16.58
C GLN A 190 -28.92 -25.98 17.05
#